data_AF-A0A561WJP4-F1
#
_entry.id   AF-A0A561WJP4-F1
#
_cell.length_a   1.000
_cell.length_b   1.000
_cell.length_c   1.000
_cell.angle_alpha   90.00
_cell.angle_beta   90.00
_cell.angle_gamma   90.00
#
_symmetry.space_group_name_H-M   'P 1'
#
loop_
_entity.id
_entity.type
_entity.pdbx_description
1 polymer ?
#
loop_
_entity_poly.entity_id
_entity_poly.type
_entity_poly.pdbx_seq_one_letter_code
_entity_poly.pdbx_strand_id
1 'polypeptide(L)'
;MSTTPPPDDTPAPGDRRKRRDVVAVASMVAGVVSAVIALAAWQWPQSPDPSPAPVAVPPVTSSPTAGPTAAATVAPGAGNPSGTPLDALDVAAGHANLAPVPPAVRDRPGFKDRPIAISCPSNQTGDLTREVTWLLRGRYLDFRADVHPYYPAGTDTAAATYVFAVTGTRRKTGDLTTAEAGRQQSATVTSAKPLTGGVGGAERLTIRVRCGNPNGVVVLTGATVTPP
;
A
#
# COMPACT_ATOMS: atom_id res chain seq x y z
N MET A 1 73.74 18.08 50.82
CA MET A 1 73.42 16.95 49.92
C MET A 1 72.33 17.43 48.99
N SER A 2 72.67 17.65 47.73
CA SER A 2 71.80 18.22 46.71
C SER A 2 71.05 17.10 46.00
N THR A 3 69.72 17.16 45.97
CA THR A 3 68.87 16.20 45.25
C THR A 3 68.32 16.86 44.00
N THR A 4 68.73 16.33 42.86
CA THR A 4 68.39 16.74 41.49
C THR A 4 66.88 16.56 41.21
N PRO A 5 66.20 17.52 40.55
CA PRO A 5 64.82 17.34 40.12
C PRO A 5 64.72 16.42 38.88
N PRO A 6 63.62 15.68 38.72
CA PRO A 6 63.41 14.79 37.57
C PRO A 6 63.17 15.56 36.26
N PRO A 7 63.47 14.94 35.10
CA PRO A 7 63.30 15.57 33.80
C PRO A 7 61.83 15.72 33.40
N ASP A 8 61.56 16.81 32.69
CA ASP A 8 60.25 17.21 32.18
C ASP A 8 60.01 16.56 30.80
N ASP A 9 59.19 15.50 30.75
CA ASP A 9 58.80 14.82 29.51
C ASP A 9 57.64 15.55 28.83
N THR A 10 57.95 16.60 28.07
CA THR A 10 56.98 17.24 27.17
C THR A 10 57.02 16.57 25.79
N PRO A 11 55.96 15.85 25.36
CA PRO A 11 55.95 15.19 24.05
C PRO A 11 55.88 16.20 22.90
N ALA A 12 56.75 16.02 21.90
CA ALA A 12 56.89 16.89 20.74
C ALA A 12 55.60 16.99 19.89
N PRO A 13 55.22 18.19 19.42
CA PRO A 13 53.98 18.42 18.67
C PRO A 13 54.18 18.11 17.18
N GLY A 14 54.39 16.85 16.82
CA GLY A 14 54.68 16.44 15.44
C GLY A 14 53.56 15.74 14.67
N ASP A 15 52.82 14.81 15.29
CA ASP A 15 52.12 13.76 14.52
C ASP A 15 50.59 13.80 14.55
N ARG A 16 49.96 14.73 15.28
CA ARG A 16 48.49 14.74 15.42
C ARG A 16 47.73 15.27 14.19
N ARG A 17 48.40 15.98 13.27
CA ARG A 17 47.73 16.53 12.06
C ARG A 17 47.50 15.47 10.98
N LYS A 18 48.47 14.59 10.71
CA LYS A 18 48.32 13.53 9.69
C LYS A 18 47.23 12.50 10.02
N ARG A 19 47.03 12.17 11.31
CA ARG A 19 45.97 11.22 11.71
C ARG A 19 44.55 11.77 11.56
N ARG A 20 44.35 13.10 11.62
CA ARG A 20 43.01 13.70 11.46
C ARG A 20 42.55 13.68 10.01
N ASP A 21 43.45 13.91 9.05
CA ASP A 21 43.09 13.88 7.63
C ASP A 21 42.75 12.47 7.14
N VAL A 22 43.47 11.44 7.64
CA VAL A 22 43.18 10.04 7.27
C VAL A 22 41.80 9.59 7.79
N VAL A 23 41.39 10.04 8.98
CA VAL A 23 40.07 9.72 9.53
C VAL A 23 38.95 10.44 8.77
N ALA A 24 39.18 11.68 8.36
CA ALA A 24 38.20 12.43 7.56
C ALA A 24 37.97 11.78 6.19
N VAL A 25 39.03 11.37 5.49
CA VAL A 25 38.93 10.72 4.17
C VAL A 25 38.24 9.35 4.29
N ALA A 26 38.56 8.55 5.31
CA ALA A 26 37.92 7.25 5.53
C ALA A 26 36.39 7.38 5.76
N SER A 27 35.95 8.43 6.46
CA SER A 27 34.52 8.67 6.73
C SER A 27 33.72 9.04 5.47
N MET A 28 34.33 9.78 4.53
CA MET A 28 33.70 10.13 3.26
C MET A 28 33.50 8.90 2.37
N VAL A 29 34.50 8.02 2.31
CA VAL A 29 34.41 6.77 1.51
C VAL A 29 33.32 5.85 2.05
N ALA A 30 33.24 5.69 3.38
CA ALA A 30 32.19 4.89 4.00
C ALA A 30 30.78 5.45 3.69
N GLY A 31 30.60 6.77 3.75
CA GLY A 31 29.32 7.41 3.42
C GLY A 31 28.89 7.21 1.96
N VAL A 32 29.82 7.34 1.02
CA VAL A 32 29.54 7.12 -0.42
C VAL A 32 29.20 5.66 -0.68
N VAL A 33 29.92 4.71 -0.09
CA VAL A 33 29.64 3.28 -0.27
C VAL A 33 28.28 2.90 0.32
N SER A 34 27.90 3.42 1.49
CA SER A 34 26.57 3.19 2.06
C SER A 34 25.44 3.76 1.20
N ALA A 35 25.63 4.95 0.60
CA ALA A 35 24.65 5.55 -0.30
C ALA A 35 24.48 4.75 -1.61
N VAL A 36 25.59 4.23 -2.17
CA VAL A 36 25.56 3.38 -3.37
C VAL A 36 24.87 2.04 -3.08
N ILE A 37 25.13 1.41 -1.93
CA ILE A 37 24.47 0.16 -1.55
C ILE A 37 22.96 0.37 -1.32
N ALA A 38 22.56 1.49 -0.69
CA ALA A 38 21.15 1.82 -0.49
C ALA A 38 20.39 2.04 -1.82
N LEU A 39 21.04 2.70 -2.80
CA LEU A 39 20.47 2.88 -4.14
C LEU A 39 20.41 1.57 -4.94
N ALA A 40 21.45 0.74 -4.86
CA ALA A 40 21.48 -0.56 -5.53
C ALA A 40 20.43 -1.54 -4.95
N ALA A 41 20.17 -1.48 -3.63
CA ALA A 41 19.14 -2.29 -2.98
C ALA A 41 17.72 -2.01 -3.49
N TRP A 42 17.47 -0.80 -4.01
CA TRP A 42 16.17 -0.40 -4.56
C TRP A 42 15.97 -0.83 -6.02
N GLN A 43 17.04 -1.14 -6.75
CA GLN A 43 16.97 -1.60 -8.14
C GLN A 43 16.95 -3.13 -8.29
N TRP A 44 17.10 -3.90 -7.21
CA TRP A 44 16.98 -5.34 -7.31
C TRP A 44 15.54 -5.78 -7.57
N PRO A 45 15.28 -6.51 -8.68
CA PRO A 45 14.01 -7.20 -8.87
C PRO A 45 13.85 -8.18 -7.71
N GLN A 46 12.77 -8.07 -6.95
CA GLN A 46 12.41 -9.11 -5.99
C GLN A 46 12.22 -10.40 -6.77
N SER A 47 13.14 -11.35 -6.61
CA SER A 47 12.97 -12.69 -7.14
C SER A 47 11.64 -13.22 -6.61
N PRO A 48 10.78 -13.78 -7.48
CA PRO A 48 9.55 -14.41 -7.03
C PRO A 48 9.89 -15.47 -5.99
N ASP A 49 9.17 -15.45 -4.87
CA ASP A 49 9.27 -16.43 -3.81
C ASP A 49 9.29 -17.85 -4.43
N PRO A 50 10.24 -18.73 -4.07
CA PRO A 50 10.25 -20.09 -4.58
C PRO A 50 8.94 -20.76 -4.20
N SER A 51 8.09 -21.00 -5.21
CA SER A 51 6.88 -21.78 -5.07
C SER A 51 7.23 -23.10 -4.37
N PRO A 52 6.59 -23.43 -3.24
CA PRO A 52 6.91 -24.64 -2.51
C PRO A 52 6.75 -25.85 -3.43
N ALA A 53 7.79 -26.69 -3.48
CA ALA A 53 7.80 -27.91 -4.27
C ALA A 53 6.54 -28.75 -3.93
N PRO A 54 5.85 -29.31 -4.94
CA PRO A 54 4.67 -30.13 -4.71
C PRO A 54 5.07 -31.34 -3.86
N VAL A 55 4.50 -31.42 -2.66
CA VAL A 55 4.59 -32.61 -1.82
C VAL A 55 3.83 -33.72 -2.55
N ALA A 56 4.54 -34.79 -2.92
CA ALA A 56 3.93 -35.98 -3.48
C ALA A 56 2.98 -36.61 -2.44
N VAL A 57 1.69 -36.44 -2.65
CA VAL A 57 0.64 -37.08 -1.83
C VAL A 57 0.54 -38.55 -2.26
N PRO A 58 0.58 -39.52 -1.34
CA PRO A 58 0.41 -40.93 -1.68
C PRO A 58 -0.96 -41.20 -2.32
N PRO A 59 -1.08 -42.21 -3.21
CA PRO A 59 -2.33 -42.52 -3.89
C PRO A 59 -3.38 -42.95 -2.88
N VAL A 60 -4.43 -42.13 -2.72
CA VAL A 60 -5.64 -42.50 -2.01
C VAL A 60 -6.52 -43.35 -2.93
N THR A 61 -6.80 -44.57 -2.51
CA THR A 61 -7.72 -45.50 -3.14
C THR A 61 -9.12 -44.90 -3.15
N SER A 62 -9.56 -44.41 -4.31
CA SER A 62 -10.88 -43.83 -4.51
C SER A 62 -11.96 -44.91 -4.52
N SER A 63 -12.83 -44.89 -3.51
CA SER A 63 -14.14 -45.55 -3.57
C SER A 63 -15.09 -44.74 -4.49
N PRO A 64 -16.01 -45.38 -5.23
CA PRO A 64 -16.92 -44.67 -6.12
C PRO A 64 -18.01 -43.97 -5.29
N THR A 65 -17.90 -42.65 -5.15
CA THR A 65 -18.93 -41.80 -4.54
C THR A 65 -19.61 -40.98 -5.61
N ALA A 66 -20.95 -41.02 -5.55
CA ALA A 66 -21.96 -40.45 -6.43
C ALA A 66 -21.63 -39.11 -7.11
N GLY A 67 -21.90 -39.06 -8.42
CA GLY A 67 -22.64 -38.01 -9.13
C GLY A 67 -22.00 -36.61 -9.24
N PRO A 68 -22.00 -35.98 -10.42
CA PRO A 68 -21.60 -34.58 -10.56
C PRO A 68 -22.63 -33.70 -9.86
N THR A 69 -22.32 -33.26 -8.64
CA THR A 69 -23.01 -32.12 -8.05
C THR A 69 -22.57 -30.92 -8.87
N ALA A 70 -23.48 -30.44 -9.73
CA ALA A 70 -23.30 -29.24 -10.53
C ALA A 70 -22.69 -28.14 -9.67
N ALA A 71 -21.54 -27.62 -10.09
CA ALA A 71 -20.99 -26.41 -9.52
C ALA A 71 -22.09 -25.35 -9.57
N ALA A 72 -22.56 -24.94 -8.40
CA ALA A 72 -23.48 -23.82 -8.29
C ALA A 72 -22.72 -22.60 -8.80
N THR A 73 -22.95 -22.25 -10.06
CA THR A 73 -22.76 -20.91 -10.57
C THR A 73 -23.58 -20.01 -9.65
N VAL A 74 -22.91 -19.38 -8.69
CA VAL A 74 -23.51 -18.29 -7.91
C VAL A 74 -23.78 -17.20 -8.92
N ALA A 75 -25.00 -17.17 -9.46
CA ALA A 75 -25.49 -16.05 -10.21
C ALA A 75 -25.25 -14.80 -9.34
N PRO A 76 -24.73 -13.70 -9.89
CA PRO A 76 -24.64 -12.45 -9.15
C PRO A 76 -26.08 -12.04 -8.83
N GLY A 77 -26.54 -12.40 -7.64
CA GLY A 77 -27.81 -11.97 -7.12
C GLY A 77 -27.78 -10.45 -7.08
N ALA A 78 -28.61 -9.82 -7.91
CA ALA A 78 -28.86 -8.39 -7.96
C ALA A 78 -29.60 -7.89 -6.70
N GLY A 79 -29.22 -8.40 -5.52
CA GLY A 79 -29.58 -7.81 -4.25
C GLY A 79 -28.64 -6.63 -4.03
N ASN A 80 -29.17 -5.41 -4.18
CA ASN A 80 -28.47 -4.23 -3.70
C ASN A 80 -28.00 -4.51 -2.28
N PRO A 81 -26.70 -4.39 -2.00
CA PRO A 81 -26.23 -4.69 -0.67
C PRO A 81 -26.84 -3.71 0.30
N SER A 82 -27.35 -4.23 1.41
CA SER A 82 -27.84 -3.47 2.56
C SER A 82 -26.69 -2.78 3.31
N GLY A 83 -25.81 -2.09 2.57
CA GLY A 83 -24.64 -1.40 3.09
C GLY A 83 -24.83 0.12 3.08
N THR A 84 -24.12 0.80 3.97
CA THR A 84 -23.97 2.26 3.93
C THR A 84 -22.97 2.61 2.83
N PRO A 85 -23.32 3.46 1.86
CA PRO A 85 -22.38 3.93 0.85
C PRO A 85 -21.22 4.68 1.48
N LEU A 86 -20.00 4.43 1.01
CA LEU A 86 -18.78 4.98 1.61
C LEU A 86 -18.74 6.52 1.51
N ASP A 87 -19.25 7.09 0.43
CA ASP A 87 -19.35 8.54 0.21
C ASP A 87 -20.47 9.20 1.03
N ALA A 88 -21.28 8.43 1.78
CA ALA A 88 -22.17 8.97 2.80
C ALA A 88 -21.47 9.16 4.16
N LEU A 89 -20.24 8.67 4.32
CA LEU A 89 -19.47 8.80 5.56
C LEU A 89 -18.59 10.05 5.54
N ASP A 90 -18.32 10.59 6.73
CA ASP A 90 -17.42 11.74 6.89
C ASP A 90 -15.99 11.37 6.47
N VAL A 91 -15.41 12.19 5.59
CA VAL A 91 -13.98 12.12 5.24
C VAL A 91 -13.18 12.81 6.33
N ALA A 92 -12.39 12.04 7.08
CA ALA A 92 -11.52 12.53 8.15
C ALA A 92 -10.24 13.19 7.61
N ALA A 93 -9.70 12.67 6.51
CA ALA A 93 -8.45 13.12 5.93
C ALA A 93 -8.37 12.81 4.43
N GLY A 94 -7.54 13.56 3.70
CA GLY A 94 -7.27 13.30 2.29
C GLY A 94 -8.33 13.80 1.32
N HIS A 95 -9.22 14.71 1.73
CA HIS A 95 -10.24 15.27 0.83
C HIS A 95 -9.64 15.88 -0.44
N ALA A 96 -8.46 16.50 -0.35
CA ALA A 96 -7.75 17.07 -1.52
C ALA A 96 -7.28 16.02 -2.54
N ASN A 97 -7.27 14.73 -2.17
CA ASN A 97 -6.92 13.63 -3.07
C ASN A 97 -8.13 13.11 -3.85
N LEU A 98 -9.35 13.47 -3.43
CA LEU A 98 -10.57 13.19 -4.17
C LEU A 98 -10.59 14.01 -5.45
N ALA A 99 -10.91 13.36 -6.57
CA ALA A 99 -10.98 13.95 -7.89
C ALA A 99 -12.41 13.84 -8.44
N PRO A 100 -12.81 14.68 -9.40
CA PRO A 100 -14.02 14.44 -10.16
C PRO A 100 -13.86 13.15 -10.99
N VAL A 101 -14.96 12.43 -11.19
CA VAL A 101 -14.96 11.24 -12.06
C VAL A 101 -14.68 11.69 -13.51
N PRO A 102 -13.73 11.05 -14.21
CA PRO A 102 -13.41 11.41 -15.58
C PRO A 102 -14.64 11.34 -16.51
N PRO A 103 -14.90 12.38 -17.34
CA PRO A 103 -16.08 12.41 -18.20
C PRO A 103 -16.21 11.20 -19.13
N ALA A 104 -15.08 10.64 -19.57
CA ALA A 104 -15.04 9.47 -20.46
C ALA A 104 -15.62 8.18 -19.87
N VAL A 105 -15.73 8.08 -18.54
CA VAL A 105 -16.28 6.91 -17.84
C VAL A 105 -17.53 7.22 -17.01
N ARG A 106 -17.75 8.48 -16.65
CA ARG A 106 -18.87 8.91 -15.78
C ARG A 106 -20.24 8.40 -16.24
N ASP A 107 -20.49 8.40 -17.54
CA ASP A 107 -21.81 8.05 -18.08
C ASP A 107 -21.96 6.54 -18.40
N ARG A 108 -20.92 5.74 -18.14
CA ARG A 108 -20.95 4.29 -18.34
C ARG A 108 -21.78 3.59 -17.24
N PRO A 109 -22.42 2.44 -17.53
CA PRO A 109 -23.07 1.63 -16.50
C PRO A 109 -22.10 1.30 -15.35
N GLY A 110 -22.58 1.34 -14.11
CA GLY A 110 -21.79 1.12 -12.89
C GLY A 110 -21.07 2.35 -12.34
N PHE A 111 -20.87 3.40 -13.13
CA PHE A 111 -20.25 4.66 -12.69
C PHE A 111 -21.26 5.74 -12.31
N LYS A 112 -22.56 5.51 -12.55
CA LYS A 112 -23.61 6.48 -12.24
C LYS A 112 -23.99 6.50 -10.77
N ASP A 113 -23.81 5.38 -10.08
CA ASP A 113 -24.28 5.18 -8.72
C ASP A 113 -23.16 5.45 -7.71
N ARG A 114 -22.99 6.74 -7.39
CA ARG A 114 -22.11 7.23 -6.32
C ARG A 114 -20.63 6.78 -6.42
N PRO A 115 -19.97 7.02 -7.57
CA PRO A 115 -18.55 6.70 -7.73
C PRO A 115 -17.67 7.59 -6.84
N ILE A 116 -16.57 7.04 -6.34
CA ILE A 116 -15.53 7.79 -5.62
C ILE A 116 -14.26 7.75 -6.46
N ALA A 117 -13.75 8.92 -6.86
CA ALA A 117 -12.51 9.01 -7.63
C ALA A 117 -11.38 9.56 -6.76
N ILE A 118 -10.23 8.89 -6.78
CA ILE A 118 -9.01 9.26 -6.07
C ILE A 118 -7.90 9.49 -7.10
N SER A 119 -7.29 10.66 -7.08
CA SER A 119 -6.15 10.97 -7.96
C SER A 119 -4.96 10.05 -7.69
N CYS A 120 -4.25 9.67 -8.73
CA CYS A 120 -2.96 9.00 -8.58
C CYS A 120 -1.91 9.94 -7.98
N PRO A 121 -0.93 9.42 -7.23
CA PRO A 121 0.21 10.21 -6.75
C PRO A 121 1.03 10.77 -7.92
N SER A 122 1.69 11.92 -7.74
CA SER A 122 2.57 12.52 -8.75
C SER A 122 3.85 11.70 -9.02
N ASN A 123 4.13 10.70 -8.18
CA ASN A 123 5.34 9.88 -8.20
C ASN A 123 6.64 10.66 -8.02
N GLN A 124 6.55 11.88 -7.48
CA GLN A 124 7.71 12.66 -7.02
C GLN A 124 8.13 12.22 -5.61
N THR A 125 9.34 12.56 -5.20
CA THR A 125 9.82 12.31 -3.83
C THR A 125 8.86 12.94 -2.82
N GLY A 126 8.32 12.13 -1.90
CA GLY A 126 7.33 12.57 -0.91
C GLY A 126 5.86 12.42 -1.33
N ASP A 127 5.58 12.03 -2.59
CA ASP A 127 4.23 11.78 -3.11
C ASP A 127 4.20 10.49 -3.93
N LEU A 128 4.40 9.36 -3.26
CA LEU A 128 4.35 8.01 -3.83
C LEU A 128 3.01 7.29 -3.58
N THR A 129 2.16 7.90 -2.76
CA THR A 129 0.89 7.33 -2.32
C THR A 129 -0.12 8.44 -2.12
N ARG A 130 -1.37 8.20 -2.51
CA ARG A 130 -2.52 9.07 -2.16
C ARG A 130 -3.45 8.31 -1.24
N GLU A 131 -3.94 8.99 -0.21
CA GLU A 131 -4.77 8.38 0.82
C GLU A 131 -6.02 9.22 1.04
N VAL A 132 -7.15 8.54 1.24
CA VAL A 132 -8.39 9.16 1.72
C VAL A 132 -8.90 8.32 2.89
N THR A 133 -9.26 8.98 3.97
CA THR A 133 -9.69 8.31 5.22
C THR A 133 -11.12 8.68 5.58
N TRP A 134 -11.96 7.68 5.79
CA TRP A 134 -13.34 7.81 6.25
C TRP A 134 -13.49 7.40 7.71
N LEU A 135 -14.42 8.02 8.43
CA LEU A 135 -14.79 7.64 9.80
C LEU A 135 -15.80 6.49 9.79
N LEU A 136 -15.41 5.34 10.36
CA LEU A 136 -16.27 4.17 10.53
C LEU A 136 -16.90 4.10 11.92
N ARG A 137 -16.27 4.73 12.93
CA ARG A 137 -16.76 4.79 14.32
C ARG A 137 -17.05 3.41 14.95
N GLY A 138 -16.40 2.34 14.46
CA GLY A 138 -16.56 0.97 14.96
C GLY A 138 -17.90 0.31 14.64
N ARG A 139 -18.68 0.82 13.68
CA ARG A 139 -20.07 0.39 13.42
C ARG A 139 -20.24 -0.60 12.26
N TYR A 140 -19.16 -1.04 11.63
CA TYR A 140 -19.20 -1.81 10.40
C TYR A 140 -18.33 -3.06 10.50
N LEU A 141 -18.67 -4.11 9.75
CA LEU A 141 -17.93 -5.38 9.71
C LEU A 141 -17.16 -5.55 8.41
N ASP A 142 -17.77 -5.25 7.26
CA ASP A 142 -17.13 -5.46 5.96
C ASP A 142 -17.12 -4.19 5.12
N PHE A 143 -16.09 -4.07 4.30
CA PHE A 143 -15.95 -3.10 3.23
C PHE A 143 -15.86 -3.82 1.90
N ARG A 144 -16.47 -3.23 0.87
CA ARG A 144 -16.36 -3.67 -0.52
C ARG A 144 -16.42 -2.49 -1.49
N ALA A 145 -15.71 -2.60 -2.59
CA ALA A 145 -15.80 -1.73 -3.75
C ALA A 145 -15.28 -2.47 -4.99
N ASP A 146 -15.63 -2.00 -6.18
CA ASP A 146 -14.95 -2.39 -7.41
C ASP A 146 -13.97 -1.30 -7.83
N VAL A 147 -12.74 -1.70 -8.13
CA VAL A 147 -11.63 -0.81 -8.48
C VAL A 147 -11.52 -0.71 -9.99
N HIS A 148 -11.61 0.52 -10.49
CA HIS A 148 -11.49 0.87 -11.90
C HIS A 148 -10.37 1.91 -12.09
N PRO A 149 -9.15 1.49 -12.45
CA PRO A 149 -8.12 2.42 -12.89
C PRO A 149 -8.57 3.13 -14.17
N TYR A 150 -8.36 4.44 -14.23
CA TYR A 150 -8.54 5.23 -15.43
C TYR A 150 -7.27 6.01 -15.73
N TYR A 151 -6.81 5.91 -16.97
CA TYR A 151 -5.68 6.67 -17.49
C TYR A 151 -6.14 7.42 -18.75
N PRO A 152 -5.84 8.73 -18.88
CA PRO A 152 -6.14 9.48 -20.10
C PRO A 152 -5.51 8.84 -21.34
N ALA A 153 -6.16 9.02 -22.49
CA ALA A 153 -5.61 8.57 -23.76
C ALA A 153 -4.23 9.19 -24.02
N GLY A 154 -3.33 8.43 -24.66
CA GLY A 154 -1.96 8.86 -24.93
C GLY A 154 -1.01 8.74 -23.72
N THR A 155 -1.47 8.18 -22.61
CA THR A 155 -0.61 7.83 -21.46
C THR A 155 -0.44 6.32 -21.34
N ASP A 156 0.48 5.87 -20.49
CA ASP A 156 0.68 4.44 -20.25
C ASP A 156 -0.53 3.84 -19.50
N THR A 157 -1.37 3.11 -20.24
CA THR A 157 -2.56 2.43 -19.73
C THR A 157 -2.25 1.04 -19.16
N ALA A 158 -1.04 0.53 -19.37
CA ALA A 158 -0.53 -0.71 -18.79
C ALA A 158 0.14 -0.47 -17.42
N ALA A 159 0.25 0.80 -16.99
CA ALA A 159 0.81 1.17 -15.71
C ALA A 159 0.12 0.44 -14.55
N ALA A 160 0.94 -0.18 -13.69
CA ALA A 160 0.45 -0.93 -12.54
C ALA A 160 -0.30 -0.01 -11.55
N THR A 161 -1.43 -0.50 -11.04
CA THR A 161 -2.26 0.21 -10.04
C THR A 161 -2.44 -0.69 -8.83
N TYR A 162 -2.14 -0.17 -7.65
CA TYR A 162 -2.31 -0.89 -6.40
C TYR A 162 -3.20 -0.08 -5.45
N VAL A 163 -4.25 -0.72 -4.96
CA VAL A 163 -5.22 -0.11 -4.05
C VAL A 163 -5.33 -0.97 -2.80
N PHE A 164 -5.19 -0.35 -1.64
CA PHE A 164 -5.23 -1.02 -0.35
C PHE A 164 -6.34 -0.41 0.50
N ALA A 165 -7.10 -1.28 1.18
CA ALA A 165 -7.97 -0.90 2.27
C ALA A 165 -7.20 -1.07 3.59
N VAL A 166 -6.97 0.03 4.30
CA VAL A 166 -6.22 0.05 5.55
C VAL A 166 -7.16 0.48 6.68
N THR A 167 -7.38 -0.38 7.65
CA THR A 167 -8.21 -0.06 8.83
C THR A 167 -7.37 0.61 9.90
N GLY A 168 -8.00 1.49 10.68
CA GLY A 168 -7.43 2.07 11.89
C GLY A 168 -8.31 1.75 13.09
N THR A 169 -7.79 1.03 14.07
CA THR A 169 -8.49 0.67 15.31
C THR A 169 -7.83 1.35 16.49
N ARG A 170 -8.63 2.01 17.34
CA ARG A 170 -8.13 2.66 18.55
C ARG A 170 -7.87 1.62 19.63
N ARG A 171 -6.67 1.65 20.20
CA ARG A 171 -6.29 0.86 21.37
C ARG A 171 -6.86 1.50 22.64
N LYS A 172 -6.91 0.72 23.72
CA LYS A 172 -7.29 1.22 25.05
C LYS A 172 -6.41 2.40 25.53
N THR A 173 -5.16 2.49 25.03
CA THR A 173 -4.23 3.59 25.32
C THR A 173 -4.57 4.90 24.61
N GLY A 174 -5.52 4.88 23.65
CA GLY A 174 -5.90 6.02 22.82
C GLY A 174 -5.19 6.06 21.47
N ASP A 175 -4.11 5.28 21.28
CA ASP A 175 -3.36 5.21 20.03
C ASP A 175 -4.15 4.51 18.93
N LEU A 176 -3.97 4.96 17.69
CA LEU A 176 -4.54 4.30 16.52
C LEU A 176 -3.54 3.29 15.95
N THR A 177 -3.93 2.03 15.84
CA THR A 177 -3.17 1.03 15.10
C THR A 177 -3.78 0.74 13.75
N THR A 178 -2.93 0.66 12.73
CA THR A 178 -3.35 0.40 11.36
C THR A 178 -3.06 -1.03 10.94
N ALA A 179 -3.97 -1.64 10.18
CA ALA A 179 -3.77 -2.94 9.57
C ALA A 179 -4.29 -2.92 8.12
N GLU A 180 -3.66 -3.70 7.24
CA GLU A 180 -4.21 -3.91 5.90
C GLU A 180 -5.40 -4.87 6.00
N ALA A 181 -6.58 -4.40 5.60
CA ALA A 181 -7.81 -5.17 5.59
C ALA A 181 -8.10 -5.81 4.23
N GLY A 182 -7.54 -5.24 3.16
CA GLY A 182 -7.74 -5.72 1.80
C GLY A 182 -6.74 -5.10 0.82
N ARG A 183 -6.49 -5.80 -0.28
CA ARG A 183 -5.63 -5.32 -1.37
C ARG A 183 -6.14 -5.71 -2.73
N GLN A 184 -5.85 -4.84 -3.70
CA GLN A 184 -6.15 -5.03 -5.11
C GLN A 184 -4.90 -4.59 -5.89
N GLN A 185 -4.37 -5.47 -6.75
CA GLN A 185 -3.12 -5.24 -7.48
C GLN A 185 -3.20 -5.55 -8.99
N SER A 186 -4.32 -6.08 -9.44
CA SER A 186 -4.51 -6.65 -10.79
C SER A 186 -5.60 -5.95 -11.61
N ALA A 187 -6.07 -4.78 -11.16
CA ALA A 187 -7.09 -4.05 -11.88
C ALA A 187 -6.44 -3.35 -13.07
N THR A 188 -7.14 -3.35 -14.18
CA THR A 188 -6.71 -2.69 -15.42
C THR A 188 -7.82 -1.77 -15.90
N VAL A 189 -7.50 -0.89 -16.85
CA VAL A 189 -8.48 0.03 -17.44
C VAL A 189 -9.68 -0.71 -18.06
N THR A 190 -9.47 -1.95 -18.52
CA THR A 190 -10.48 -2.79 -19.17
C THR A 190 -11.10 -3.84 -18.25
N SER A 191 -10.49 -4.12 -17.10
CA SER A 191 -10.95 -5.15 -16.16
C SER A 191 -10.96 -4.61 -14.74
N ALA A 192 -12.17 -4.25 -14.30
CA ALA A 192 -12.43 -3.93 -12.90
C ALA A 192 -12.12 -5.14 -12.02
N LYS A 193 -11.69 -4.88 -10.78
CA LYS A 193 -11.46 -5.93 -9.79
C LYS A 193 -12.05 -5.54 -8.43
N PRO A 194 -12.62 -6.50 -7.70
CA PRO A 194 -13.14 -6.23 -6.37
C PRO A 194 -12.00 -5.91 -5.41
N LEU A 195 -12.26 -4.99 -4.49
CA LEU A 195 -11.49 -4.73 -3.29
C LEU A 195 -12.44 -4.94 -2.11
N THR A 196 -12.19 -5.99 -1.34
CA THR A 196 -12.95 -6.34 -0.14
C THR A 196 -12.02 -6.37 1.07
N GLY A 197 -12.57 -6.15 2.27
CA GLY A 197 -11.80 -6.26 3.50
C GLY A 197 -12.65 -6.16 4.75
N GLY A 198 -12.22 -6.86 5.81
CA GLY A 198 -12.87 -6.79 7.12
C GLY A 198 -12.53 -5.49 7.83
N VAL A 199 -13.54 -4.74 8.25
CA VAL A 199 -13.44 -3.46 8.96
C VAL A 199 -14.05 -3.50 10.38
N GLY A 200 -14.33 -4.70 10.88
CA GLY A 200 -14.85 -4.95 12.23
C GLY A 200 -14.11 -4.19 13.32
N GLY A 201 -14.83 -3.34 14.06
CA GLY A 201 -14.29 -2.55 15.17
C GLY A 201 -13.34 -1.41 14.76
N ALA A 202 -13.14 -1.16 13.46
CA ALA A 202 -12.29 -0.08 12.99
C ALA A 202 -12.96 1.28 13.22
N GLU A 203 -12.19 2.26 13.73
CA GLU A 203 -12.62 3.65 13.81
C GLU A 203 -12.48 4.37 12.47
N ARG A 204 -11.52 3.95 11.65
CA ARG A 204 -11.17 4.56 10.36
C ARG A 204 -10.97 3.51 9.29
N LEU A 205 -11.35 3.86 8.07
CA LEU A 205 -10.97 3.15 6.84
C LEU A 205 -10.21 4.11 5.94
N THR A 206 -9.00 3.75 5.57
CA THR A 206 -8.17 4.51 4.63
C THR A 206 -8.02 3.73 3.34
N ILE A 207 -8.41 4.35 2.23
CA ILE A 207 -8.07 3.81 0.91
C ILE A 207 -6.75 4.44 0.49
N ARG A 208 -5.74 3.59 0.32
CA ARG A 208 -4.40 3.97 -0.14
C ARG A 208 -4.21 3.57 -1.58
N VAL A 209 -3.84 4.52 -2.42
CA VAL A 209 -3.65 4.37 -3.86
C VAL A 209 -2.18 4.56 -4.22
N ARG A 210 -1.66 3.64 -5.03
CA ARG A 210 -0.36 3.73 -5.71
C ARG A 210 -0.57 3.48 -7.20
N CYS A 211 0.05 4.31 -8.04
CA CYS A 211 -0.08 4.18 -9.49
C CYS A 211 1.30 4.27 -10.15
N GLY A 212 1.52 3.52 -11.21
CA GLY A 212 2.71 3.66 -12.06
C GLY A 212 2.68 4.94 -12.90
N ASN A 213 1.49 5.45 -13.22
CA ASN A 213 1.29 6.65 -14.02
C ASN A 213 0.61 7.75 -13.19
N PRO A 214 1.24 8.95 -13.07
CA PRO A 214 0.76 10.01 -12.19
C PRO A 214 -0.47 10.76 -12.72
N ASN A 215 -0.78 10.65 -14.02
CA ASN A 215 -1.92 11.33 -14.64
C ASN A 215 -3.22 10.51 -14.53
N GLY A 216 -3.19 9.39 -13.79
CA GLY A 216 -4.32 8.51 -13.60
C GLY A 216 -5.28 8.93 -12.49
N VAL A 217 -6.43 8.27 -12.48
CA VAL A 217 -7.42 8.33 -11.41
C VAL A 217 -7.88 6.91 -11.12
N VAL A 218 -7.98 6.55 -9.85
CA VAL A 218 -8.63 5.30 -9.43
C VAL A 218 -10.08 5.62 -9.08
N VAL A 219 -11.01 4.96 -9.77
CA VAL A 219 -12.45 5.09 -9.50
C VAL A 219 -12.93 3.86 -8.75
N LEU A 220 -13.55 4.07 -7.60
CA LEU A 220 -14.24 3.05 -6.82
C LEU A 220 -15.73 3.12 -7.12
N THR A 221 -16.33 2.02 -7.54
CA THR A 221 -17.78 1.89 -7.72
C THR A 221 -18.34 0.88 -6.71
N GLY A 222 -19.64 0.96 -6.41
CA GLY A 222 -20.27 0.07 -5.42
C GLY A 222 -19.66 0.12 -4.01
N ALA A 223 -18.94 1.21 -3.70
CA ALA A 223 -18.18 1.35 -2.47
C ALA A 223 -19.14 1.43 -1.27
N THR A 224 -19.18 0.37 -0.47
CA THR A 224 -20.12 0.22 0.64
C THR A 224 -19.45 -0.42 1.85
N VAL A 225 -19.97 -0.09 3.04
CA VAL A 225 -19.65 -0.76 4.30
C VAL A 225 -20.92 -1.37 4.89
N THR A 226 -20.83 -2.57 5.45
CA THR A 226 -21.98 -3.28 6.04
C THR A 226 -21.95 -3.23 7.56
N PRO A 227 -23.09 -2.95 8.22
CA PRO A 227 -23.19 -3.07 9.68
C PRO A 227 -23.08 -4.54 10.12
N PRO A 228 -22.83 -4.79 11.42
CA PRO A 228 -22.85 -6.14 12.00
C PRO A 228 -24.20 -6.83 11.95
#